data_AF-A0A519KSE5-F1
#
_entry.id   AF-A0A519KSE5-F1
#
_cell.length_a   1.000
_cell.length_b   1.000
_cell.length_c   1.000
_cell.angle_alpha   90.00
_cell.angle_beta   90.00
_cell.angle_gamma   90.00
#
_symmetry.space_group_name_H-M   'P 1'
#
loop_
_entity.id
_entity.type
_entity.pdbx_description
1 polymer ?
#
loop_
_entity_poly.entity_id
_entity_poly.type
_entity_poly.pdbx_seq_one_letter_code
_entity_poly.pdbx_strand_id
1 'polypeptide(L)'
;MTFPIRIGTRRSKLALTQSGMMQRAIGRAMGVADADLAEAVPLVEIVTTGDRVQDRRLLEIGGKALFTKEIEEALTDGRVDVAVHSMKDVPAEQPPGLCIAAIPERE
;
A
#
# COMPACT_ATOMS: atom_id res chain seq x y z
N MET A 1 2.15 -15.52 -13.93
CA MET A 1 2.56 -14.33 -13.16
C MET A 1 3.94 -14.60 -12.61
N THR A 2 4.87 -13.67 -12.80
CA THR A 2 6.24 -13.81 -12.32
C THR A 2 6.30 -13.25 -10.90
N PHE A 3 6.75 -14.05 -9.94
CA PHE A 3 7.06 -13.56 -8.60
C PHE A 3 8.42 -12.85 -8.61
N PRO A 4 8.65 -11.88 -7.71
CA PRO A 4 7.77 -11.48 -6.59
C PRO A 4 6.65 -10.49 -6.98
N ILE A 5 5.57 -10.43 -6.17
CA ILE A 5 4.59 -9.33 -6.16
C ILE A 5 4.86 -8.43 -4.97
N ARG A 6 5.42 -7.25 -5.21
CA ARG A 6 5.83 -6.28 -4.18
C ARG A 6 4.65 -5.43 -3.73
N ILE A 7 4.29 -5.52 -2.46
CA ILE A 7 3.20 -4.72 -1.86
C ILE A 7 3.78 -3.45 -1.23
N GLY A 8 3.50 -2.29 -1.82
CA GLY A 8 3.76 -1.00 -1.21
C GLY A 8 2.85 -0.73 -0.01
N THR A 9 3.44 -0.30 1.11
CA THR A 9 2.69 0.01 2.33
C THR A 9 3.34 1.12 3.15
N ARG A 10 2.55 1.81 3.97
CA ARG A 10 3.09 2.69 5.01
C ARG A 10 3.69 1.89 6.15
N ARG A 11 4.65 2.49 6.86
CA ARG A 11 5.34 1.87 8.01
C ARG A 11 4.54 1.83 9.33
N SER A 12 3.33 2.38 9.35
CA SER A 12 2.54 2.38 10.59
C SER A 12 2.12 0.95 10.95
N LYS A 13 2.03 0.64 12.25
CA LYS A 13 1.65 -0.71 12.72
C LYS A 13 0.33 -1.18 12.09
N LEU A 14 -0.65 -0.28 11.95
CA LEU A 14 -1.93 -0.60 11.31
C LEU A 14 -1.77 -0.89 9.81
N ALA A 15 -1.00 -0.06 9.08
CA ALA A 15 -0.76 -0.27 7.66
C ALA A 15 -0.02 -1.59 7.39
N LEU A 16 1.00 -1.92 8.18
CA LEU A 16 1.69 -3.20 8.13
C LEU A 16 0.76 -4.37 8.43
N THR A 17 -0.16 -4.21 9.39
CA THR A 17 -1.16 -5.24 9.72
C THR A 17 -2.10 -5.49 8.55
N GLN A 18 -2.68 -4.41 7.99
CA GLN A 18 -3.57 -4.47 6.82
C GLN A 18 -2.86 -5.08 5.60
N SER A 19 -1.62 -4.69 5.37
CA SER A 19 -0.82 -5.18 4.24
C SER A 19 -0.43 -6.64 4.43
N GLY A 20 -0.12 -7.07 5.65
CA GLY A 20 0.11 -8.48 5.97
C GLY A 20 -1.13 -9.36 5.77
N MET A 21 -2.34 -8.83 6.01
CA MET A 21 -3.58 -9.54 5.68
C MET A 21 -3.70 -9.78 4.18
N MET A 22 -3.41 -8.75 3.37
CA MET A 22 -3.44 -8.85 1.91
C MET A 22 -2.31 -9.71 1.36
N GLN A 23 -1.11 -9.64 1.93
CA GLN A 23 0.02 -10.52 1.60
C GLN A 23 -0.37 -11.99 1.72
N ARG A 24 -0.99 -12.37 2.85
CA ARG A 24 -1.47 -13.75 3.06
C ARG A 24 -2.58 -14.11 2.07
N ALA A 25 -3.51 -13.20 1.78
CA ALA A 25 -4.58 -13.45 0.83
C ALA A 25 -4.05 -13.67 -0.60
N ILE A 26 -3.12 -12.82 -1.04
CA ILE A 26 -2.45 -12.92 -2.34
C ILE A 26 -1.63 -14.21 -2.40
N GLY A 27 -0.79 -14.48 -1.39
CA GLY A 27 0.02 -15.69 -1.34
C GLY A 27 -0.81 -16.97 -1.42
N ARG A 28 -1.93 -17.06 -0.67
CA ARG A 28 -2.87 -18.19 -0.76
C ARG A 28 -3.46 -18.33 -2.16
N ALA A 29 -3.89 -17.24 -2.79
CA ALA A 29 -4.44 -17.26 -4.14
C ALA A 29 -3.41 -17.73 -5.18
N MET A 30 -2.12 -17.55 -4.91
CA MET A 30 -1.04 -17.97 -5.78
C MET A 30 -0.44 -19.34 -5.41
N GLY A 31 -0.95 -20.02 -4.37
CA GLY A 31 -0.44 -21.32 -3.91
C GLY A 31 0.92 -21.26 -3.19
N VAL A 32 1.29 -20.10 -2.64
CA VAL A 32 2.54 -19.90 -1.90
C VAL A 32 2.36 -20.38 -0.46
N ALA A 33 3.34 -21.12 0.07
CA ALA A 33 3.36 -21.52 1.48
C ALA A 33 3.66 -20.33 2.39
N ASP A 34 3.15 -20.35 3.63
CA ASP A 34 3.36 -19.25 4.59
C ASP A 34 4.84 -18.93 4.85
N ALA A 35 5.70 -19.94 4.78
CA ALA A 35 7.15 -19.79 4.94
C ALA A 35 7.80 -18.96 3.83
N ASP A 36 7.22 -18.94 2.63
CA ASP A 36 7.78 -18.31 1.43
C ASP A 36 7.11 -16.95 1.14
N LEU A 37 6.12 -16.53 1.94
CA LEU A 37 5.37 -15.29 1.73
C LEU A 37 6.25 -14.05 1.67
N ALA A 38 7.29 -13.99 2.50
CA ALA A 38 8.19 -12.84 2.55
C ALA A 38 9.00 -12.68 1.27
N GLU A 39 9.32 -13.79 0.58
CA GLU A 39 10.06 -13.78 -0.68
C GLU A 39 9.12 -13.58 -1.88
N ALA A 40 7.99 -14.31 -1.91
CA ALA A 40 7.07 -14.28 -3.02
C ALA A 40 6.23 -12.99 -3.07
N VAL A 41 5.82 -12.47 -1.91
CA VAL A 41 4.91 -11.32 -1.81
C VAL A 41 5.47 -10.31 -0.79
N PRO A 42 6.65 -9.72 -1.01
CA PRO A 42 7.31 -8.87 -0.01
C PRO A 42 6.51 -7.60 0.28
N LEU A 43 6.50 -7.19 1.56
CA LEU A 43 6.04 -5.87 1.98
C LEU A 43 7.17 -4.86 1.81
N VAL A 44 6.92 -3.82 1.01
CA VAL A 44 7.85 -2.72 0.76
C VAL A 44 7.34 -1.48 1.49
N GLU A 45 8.03 -1.13 2.57
CA GLU A 45 7.70 0.05 3.36
C GLU A 45 8.07 1.35 2.64
N ILE A 46 7.13 2.28 2.57
CA ILE A 46 7.28 3.59 1.93
C ILE A 46 6.93 4.65 2.96
N VAL A 47 7.87 5.58 3.17
CA VAL A 47 7.70 6.71 4.09
C VAL A 47 7.03 7.85 3.34
N THR A 48 5.79 8.19 3.72
CA THR A 48 5.06 9.29 3.08
C THR A 48 5.33 10.63 3.75
N THR A 49 5.00 11.72 3.07
CA THR A 49 5.05 13.07 3.68
C THR A 49 4.20 13.13 4.95
N GLY A 50 3.02 12.52 4.95
CA GLY A 50 2.16 12.43 6.13
C GLY A 50 2.77 11.63 7.30
N ASP A 51 3.70 10.71 7.05
CA ASP A 51 4.46 10.03 8.12
C ASP A 51 5.57 10.90 8.71
N ARG A 52 6.06 11.88 7.95
CA ARG A 52 7.13 12.79 8.38
C ARG A 52 6.59 13.98 9.16
N VAL A 53 5.42 14.49 8.76
CA VAL A 53 4.82 15.66 9.40
C VAL A 53 3.87 15.20 10.51
N GLN A 54 4.31 15.32 11.76
CA GLN A 54 3.55 14.93 12.96
C GLN A 54 3.32 16.12 13.92
N ASP A 55 3.98 17.25 13.65
CA ASP A 55 4.02 18.45 14.49
C ASP A 55 3.01 19.53 14.07
N ARG A 56 2.31 19.33 12.96
CA ARG A 56 1.32 20.26 12.42
C ARG A 56 0.05 19.53 11.99
N ARG A 57 -1.08 20.23 12.02
CA ARG A 57 -2.37 19.66 11.59
C ARG A 57 -2.34 19.42 10.08
N LEU A 58 -2.86 18.28 9.63
CA LEU A 58 -2.92 17.91 8.20
C LEU A 58 -3.61 18.99 7.33
N LEU A 59 -4.61 19.68 7.88
CA LEU A 59 -5.31 20.81 7.23
C LEU A 59 -4.37 21.97 6.86
N GLU A 60 -3.28 22.20 7.60
CA GLU A 60 -2.35 23.31 7.37
C GLU A 60 -1.35 23.04 6.24
N ILE A 61 -1.20 21.78 5.81
CA ILE A 61 -0.11 21.33 4.92
C ILE A 61 -0.59 21.24 3.45
N GLY A 62 -1.89 21.45 3.20
CA GLY A 62 -2.49 21.19 1.88
C GLY A 62 -2.83 19.71 1.74
N GLY A 63 -4.08 19.37 2.05
CA GLY A 63 -4.52 18.02 2.41
C GLY A 63 -4.83 17.04 1.27
N LYS A 64 -4.17 17.11 0.11
CA LYS A 64 -4.35 16.08 -0.94
C LYS A 64 -3.17 15.12 -0.97
N ALA A 65 -3.46 13.82 -0.96
CA ALA A 65 -2.51 12.71 -1.18
C ALA A 65 -1.32 12.61 -0.19
N LEU A 66 -1.38 13.21 1.01
CA LEU A 66 -0.28 13.19 2.00
C LEU A 66 0.15 11.77 2.43
N PHE A 67 -0.73 10.78 2.27
CA PHE A 67 -0.48 9.39 2.61
C PHE A 67 -0.43 8.45 1.40
N THR A 68 -0.67 8.96 0.19
CA THR A 68 -0.75 8.13 -1.03
C THR A 68 0.29 8.51 -2.07
N LYS A 69 0.70 9.78 -2.15
CA LYS A 69 1.59 10.30 -3.19
C LYS A 69 2.86 9.46 -3.40
N GLU A 70 3.65 9.23 -2.35
CA GLU A 70 4.93 8.50 -2.49
C GLU A 70 4.72 7.03 -2.86
N ILE A 71 3.56 6.47 -2.55
CA ILE A 71 3.17 5.09 -2.89
C ILE A 71 2.69 5.03 -4.35
N GLU A 72 1.92 6.02 -4.80
CA GLU A 72 1.50 6.19 -6.20
C GLU A 72 2.72 6.38 -7.13
N GLU A 73 3.71 7.17 -6.71
CA GLU A 73 5.00 7.30 -7.40
C GLU A 73 5.72 5.94 -7.46
N ALA A 74 5.73 5.17 -6.36
CA ALA A 74 6.36 3.86 -6.35
C ALA A 74 5.68 2.83 -7.26
N LEU A 75 4.35 2.91 -7.41
CA LEU A 75 3.59 2.11 -8.39
C LEU A 75 3.94 2.52 -9.82
N THR A 76 3.96 3.83 -10.09
CA THR A 76 4.24 4.38 -11.42
C THR A 76 5.67 4.07 -11.88
N ASP A 77 6.63 4.10 -10.96
CA ASP A 77 8.04 3.79 -11.22
C ASP A 77 8.32 2.27 -11.29
N GLY A 78 7.34 1.41 -11.00
CA GLY A 78 7.52 -0.04 -10.93
C GLY A 78 8.38 -0.52 -9.76
N ARG A 79 8.53 0.30 -8.70
CA ARG A 79 9.19 -0.08 -7.45
C ARG A 79 8.35 -1.04 -6.62
N VAL A 80 7.03 -0.92 -6.71
CA VAL A 80 6.04 -1.85 -6.14
C VAL A 80 4.99 -2.20 -7.20
N ASP A 81 4.33 -3.34 -7.05
CA ASP A 81 3.39 -3.86 -8.04
C ASP A 81 1.93 -3.57 -7.63
N VAL A 82 1.67 -3.54 -6.32
CA VAL A 82 0.37 -3.17 -5.74
C VAL A 82 0.58 -2.34 -4.48
N ALA A 83 -0.45 -1.62 -4.04
CA ALA A 83 -0.44 -0.87 -2.79
C ALA A 83 -1.66 -1.21 -1.93
N VAL A 84 -1.46 -1.22 -0.60
CA VAL A 84 -2.55 -1.41 0.37
C VAL A 84 -2.74 -0.13 1.18
N HIS A 85 -3.96 0.39 1.16
CA HIS A 85 -4.36 1.58 1.88
C HIS A 85 -5.61 1.32 2.73
N SER A 86 -5.77 2.11 3.79
CA SER A 86 -7.09 2.30 4.37
C SER A 86 -7.94 3.10 3.38
N MET A 87 -9.13 2.60 3.03
CA MET A 87 -9.97 3.17 1.97
C MET A 87 -10.31 4.67 2.20
N LYS A 88 -10.42 5.10 3.47
CA LYS A 88 -10.68 6.50 3.84
C LYS A 88 -9.57 7.47 3.40
N ASP A 89 -8.36 6.97 3.17
CA ASP A 89 -7.19 7.76 2.81
C ASP A 89 -6.95 7.77 1.29
N VAL A 90 -7.71 6.98 0.52
CA VAL A 90 -7.63 6.92 -0.95
C VAL A 90 -8.41 8.08 -1.56
N PRO A 91 -7.83 8.84 -2.51
CA PRO A 91 -8.54 9.93 -3.18
C PRO A 91 -9.73 9.39 -3.99
N ALA A 92 -10.79 10.20 -4.08
CA ALA A 92 -11.99 9.85 -4.84
C ALA A 92 -11.70 9.69 -6.34
N GLU A 93 -10.85 10.56 -6.89
CA GLU A 93 -10.32 10.46 -8.26
C GLU A 93 -8.96 9.78 -8.23
N GLN A 94 -8.80 8.73 -9.02
CA GLN A 94 -7.56 7.97 -9.10
C GLN A 94 -6.60 8.66 -10.07
N PRO A 95 -5.30 8.71 -9.75
CA PRO A 95 -4.33 9.29 -10.66
C PRO A 95 -4.27 8.47 -11.97
N PRO A 96 -3.97 9.12 -13.12
CA PRO A 96 -3.88 8.44 -14.40
C PRO A 96 -2.94 7.22 -14.35
N GLY A 97 -3.39 6.09 -14.91
CA GLY A 97 -2.61 4.86 -14.95
C GLY A 97 -2.70 3.98 -13.71
N LEU A 98 -3.33 4.46 -12.62
CA LEU A 98 -3.61 3.65 -11.43
C LEU A 98 -5.12 3.42 -11.29
N CYS A 99 -5.48 2.30 -10.65
CA CYS A 99 -6.87 1.97 -10.35
C CYS A 99 -6.98 1.23 -9.02
N ILE A 100 -8.18 1.24 -8.44
CA ILE A 100 -8.51 0.38 -7.31
C ILE A 100 -8.81 -1.02 -7.85
N ALA A 101 -7.85 -1.93 -7.71
CA ALA A 101 -7.95 -3.29 -8.25
C ALA A 101 -8.81 -4.24 -7.39
N ALA A 102 -8.89 -3.97 -6.08
CA ALA A 102 -9.64 -4.80 -5.14
C ALA A 102 -10.09 -3.98 -3.93
N ILE A 103 -11.23 -4.39 -3.37
CA ILE A 103 -11.74 -3.92 -2.08
C ILE A 103 -12.04 -5.17 -1.26
N PRO A 104 -11.31 -5.45 -0.16
CA PRO A 104 -11.60 -6.59 0.70
C PRO A 104 -12.93 -6.39 1.44
N GLU A 105 -13.44 -7.46 2.04
CA GLU A 105 -14.61 -7.37 2.92
C GLU A 105 -14.37 -6.33 4.03
N ARG A 106 -15.41 -5.55 4.34
CA ARG A 106 -15.33 -4.48 5.31
C ARG A 106 -15.37 -5.06 6.72
N GLU A 107 -14.37 -4.70 7.54
CA GLU A 107 -14.35 -4.93 8.99
C GLU A 107 -15.41 -4.10 9.74
#